data_AF-A0A1E1KFU2-F1
#
_entry.id   AF-A0A1E1KFU2-F1
#
_cell.length_a   1.000
_cell.length_b   1.000
_cell.length_c   1.000
_cell.angle_alpha   90.00
_cell.angle_beta   90.00
_cell.angle_gamma   90.00
#
_symmetry.space_group_name_H-M   'P 1'
#
loop_
_entity.id
_entity.type
_entity.pdbx_description
1 polymer ?
#
loop_
_entity_poly.entity_id
_entity_poly.type
_entity_poly.pdbx_seq_one_letter_code
_entity_poly.pdbx_strand_id
1 'polypeptide(L)'
;MWSVTFTWVIIQGATATQVFGAPPYNLSATSVGNLVGIAPFIGSALATLLGGWSSDYISQTLSVRNKGVFEPEFRLLIIIPAAVAIVIGGFGLGGAIHNADSALICAVFLAFINFFVGIGCTGIVSYTNDVCQEKAGEAFGLAVVIKSSFAFGLTFMLNDYFSSKGPLVFFFHMDCLDSRSHASHNPDVYLWEEDSSLG
;
A
#
# COMPACT_ATOMS: atom_id res chain seq x y z
N MET A 1 3.05 4.03 -12.53
CA MET A 1 2.99 2.75 -11.77
C MET A 1 3.79 2.84 -10.49
N TRP A 2 5.10 3.13 -10.54
CA TRP A 2 5.94 3.18 -9.34
C TRP A 2 5.43 4.12 -8.24
N SER A 3 5.03 5.34 -8.63
CA SER A 3 4.47 6.33 -7.71
C SER A 3 3.17 5.84 -7.02
N VAL A 4 2.34 5.06 -7.72
CA VAL A 4 1.08 4.54 -7.18
C VAL A 4 1.35 3.50 -6.08
N THR A 5 2.25 2.55 -6.33
CA THR A 5 2.64 1.55 -5.32
C THR A 5 3.29 2.20 -4.09
N PHE A 6 4.07 3.27 -4.29
CA PHE A 6 4.69 4.01 -3.20
C PHE A 6 3.73 4.90 -2.41
N THR A 7 2.62 5.33 -3.03
CA THR A 7 1.60 6.16 -2.37
C THR A 7 1.12 5.50 -1.08
N TRP A 8 0.92 4.19 -1.13
CA TRP A 8 0.45 3.40 0.00
C TRP A 8 1.40 3.43 1.21
N VAL A 9 2.71 3.34 0.98
CA VAL A 9 3.72 3.44 2.05
C VAL A 9 3.72 4.81 2.71
N ILE A 10 3.53 5.87 1.91
CA ILE A 10 3.50 7.25 2.39
C ILE A 10 2.26 7.47 3.28
N ILE A 11 1.11 6.97 2.86
CA ILE A 11 -0.14 7.02 3.63
C ILE A 11 0.04 6.30 4.97
N GLN A 12 0.61 5.10 4.97
CA GLN A 12 0.90 4.35 6.20
C GLN A 12 1.84 5.13 7.13
N GLY A 13 2.93 5.70 6.59
CA GLY A 13 3.87 6.50 7.37
C GLY A 13 3.22 7.74 8.00
N ALA A 14 2.34 8.42 7.27
CA ALA A 14 1.67 9.64 7.73
C ALA A 14 0.52 9.36 8.71
N THR A 15 -0.19 8.24 8.56
CA THR A 15 -1.33 7.85 9.42
C THR A 15 -0.90 7.13 10.68
N ALA A 16 0.23 6.41 10.67
CA ALA A 16 0.60 5.55 11.79
C ALA A 16 0.75 6.30 13.12
N THR A 17 1.37 7.48 13.14
CA THR A 17 1.52 8.25 14.38
C THR A 17 0.18 8.77 14.91
N GLN A 18 -0.75 9.12 14.01
CA GLN A 18 -2.06 9.64 14.38
C GLN A 18 -3.02 8.53 14.84
N VAL A 19 -2.96 7.36 14.21
CA VAL A 19 -3.81 6.20 14.52
C VAL A 19 -3.35 5.52 15.81
N PHE A 20 -2.05 5.24 15.97
CA PHE A 20 -1.54 4.56 17.16
C PHE A 20 -1.28 5.50 18.35
N GLY A 21 -1.23 6.82 18.10
CA GLY A 21 -1.14 7.85 19.14
C GLY A 21 -2.49 8.25 19.75
N ALA A 22 -3.61 7.96 19.09
CA ALA A 22 -4.95 8.22 19.59
C ALA A 22 -5.52 7.03 20.42
N PRO A 23 -6.52 7.24 21.29
CA PRO A 23 -7.30 6.15 21.89
C PRO A 23 -7.90 5.29 20.77
N PRO A 24 -7.80 3.94 20.79
CA PRO A 24 -7.72 3.04 21.95
C PRO A 24 -6.32 2.50 22.34
N TYR A 25 -5.25 2.82 21.60
CA TYR A 25 -3.92 2.24 21.84
C TYR A 25 -3.07 3.01 22.84
N ASN A 26 -3.19 4.34 22.86
CA ASN A 26 -2.45 5.26 23.73
C ASN A 26 -0.95 4.89 23.88
N LEU A 27 -0.33 4.45 22.78
CA LEU A 27 1.05 3.96 22.80
C LEU A 27 2.01 5.14 22.89
N SER A 28 3.04 5.00 23.73
CA SER A 28 4.17 5.94 23.74
C SER A 28 4.75 6.07 22.33
N ALA A 29 5.14 7.30 21.96
CA ALA A 29 5.75 7.59 20.65
C ALA A 29 6.93 6.67 20.31
N THR A 30 7.67 6.19 21.32
CA THR A 30 8.75 5.21 21.16
C THR A 30 8.23 3.83 20.73
N SER A 31 7.11 3.39 21.27
CA SER A 31 6.49 2.10 20.93
C SER A 31 5.86 2.14 19.53
N VAL A 32 5.23 3.27 19.17
CA VAL A 32 4.71 3.49 17.81
C VAL A 32 5.85 3.53 16.80
N GLY A 33 6.94 4.25 17.10
CA GLY A 33 8.12 4.31 16.26
C GLY A 33 8.75 2.93 16.01
N ASN A 34 8.86 2.11 17.06
CA ASN A 34 9.36 0.73 16.91
C ASN A 34 8.42 -0.14 16.06
N LEU A 35 7.11 -0.03 16.24
CA LEU A 35 6.14 -0.82 15.48
C LEU A 35 6.18 -0.46 13.98
N VAL A 36 6.18 0.84 13.68
CA VAL A 36 6.12 1.40 12.33
C VAL A 36 7.47 1.36 11.62
N GLY A 37 8.57 1.27 12.36
CA GLY A 37 9.90 1.03 11.79
C GLY A 37 10.16 -0.45 11.52
N ILE A 38 9.94 -1.30 12.52
CA ILE A 38 10.34 -2.72 12.46
C ILE A 38 9.40 -3.54 11.57
N ALA A 39 8.09 -3.32 11.63
CA ALA A 39 7.15 -4.15 10.88
C ALA A 39 7.29 -3.97 9.35
N PRO A 40 7.33 -2.74 8.80
CA PRO A 40 7.63 -2.51 7.38
C PRO A 40 9.03 -2.97 6.98
N PHE A 41 10.01 -2.88 7.88
CA PHE A 41 11.37 -3.37 7.62
C PHE A 41 11.38 -4.89 7.41
N ILE A 42 10.73 -5.65 8.30
CA ILE A 42 10.63 -7.11 8.16
C ILE A 42 9.86 -7.47 6.87
N GLY A 43 8.73 -6.81 6.62
CA GLY A 43 7.96 -7.03 5.39
C GLY A 43 8.77 -6.77 4.12
N SER A 44 9.51 -5.66 4.08
CA SER A 44 10.35 -5.28 2.95
C SER A 44 11.57 -6.21 2.79
N ALA A 45 12.17 -6.66 3.89
CA ALA A 45 13.28 -7.61 3.86
C ALA A 45 12.84 -8.95 3.25
N LEU A 46 11.69 -9.48 3.70
CA LEU A 46 11.11 -10.69 3.14
C LEU A 46 10.75 -10.51 1.66
N ALA A 47 10.20 -9.36 1.29
CA ALA A 47 9.85 -9.06 -0.10
C ALA A 47 11.08 -8.93 -0.99
N THR A 48 12.21 -8.49 -0.46
CA THR A 48 13.45 -8.42 -1.23
C THR A 48 13.99 -9.83 -1.51
N LEU A 49 13.93 -10.71 -0.52
CA LEU A 49 14.37 -12.11 -0.66
C LEU A 49 13.46 -12.91 -1.61
N LEU A 50 12.14 -12.77 -1.47
CA LEU A 50 11.16 -13.53 -2.24
C LEU A 50 10.75 -12.84 -3.55
N GLY A 51 10.90 -11.52 -3.65
CA GLY A 51 10.44 -10.71 -4.78
C GLY A 51 11.18 -11.00 -6.07
N GLY A 52 12.50 -11.22 -6.00
CA GLY A 52 13.28 -11.66 -7.17
C GLY A 52 12.81 -13.02 -7.67
N TRP A 53 12.76 -14.00 -6.76
CA TRP A 53 12.37 -15.37 -7.11
C TRP A 53 10.93 -15.47 -7.63
N SER A 54 9.97 -14.79 -6.98
CA SER A 54 8.57 -14.79 -7.39
C SER A 54 8.35 -14.08 -8.73
N SER A 55 9.02 -12.95 -8.96
CA SER A 55 8.98 -12.23 -10.23
C SER A 55 9.52 -13.07 -11.39
N ASP A 56 10.64 -13.75 -11.18
CA ASP A 56 11.26 -14.59 -12.20
C ASP A 56 10.49 -15.89 -12.44
N TYR A 57 9.97 -16.53 -11.40
CA TYR A 57 9.16 -17.75 -11.51
C TYR A 57 7.87 -17.51 -12.30
N ILE A 58 7.18 -16.40 -12.02
CA ILE A 58 5.92 -16.05 -12.70
C ILE A 58 6.19 -15.72 -14.17
N SER A 59 7.20 -14.89 -14.45
CA SER A 59 7.55 -14.54 -15.83
C SER A 59 8.04 -15.74 -16.66
N GLN A 60 8.78 -16.68 -16.05
CA GLN A 60 9.15 -17.93 -16.70
C GLN A 60 7.94 -18.83 -16.97
N THR A 61 7.02 -18.94 -16.01
CA THR A 61 5.80 -19.74 -16.17
C THR A 61 4.90 -19.19 -17.28
N LEU A 62 4.75 -17.86 -17.37
CA LEU A 62 4.00 -17.21 -18.45
C LEU A 62 4.69 -17.35 -19.82
N SER A 63 6.02 -17.24 -19.87
CA SER A 63 6.78 -17.46 -21.11
C SER A 63 6.63 -18.89 -21.64
N VAL A 64 6.68 -19.90 -20.77
CA VAL A 64 6.44 -21.31 -21.15
C VAL A 64 5.02 -21.51 -21.69
N ARG A 65 4.02 -20.81 -21.12
CA ARG A 65 2.63 -20.87 -21.60
C ARG A 65 2.42 -20.09 -22.90
N ASN A 66 3.25 -19.09 -23.20
CA ASN A 66 3.21 -18.31 -24.44
C ASN A 66 4.14 -18.85 -25.54
N LYS A 67 4.27 -20.19 -25.64
CA LYS A 67 5.10 -20.87 -26.65
C LYS A 67 6.60 -20.48 -26.61
N GLY A 68 7.10 -20.04 -25.45
CA GLY A 68 8.50 -19.67 -25.26
C GLY A 68 8.87 -18.26 -25.73
N VAL A 69 7.90 -17.44 -26.14
CA VAL A 69 8.14 -16.02 -26.46
C VAL A 69 8.08 -15.21 -25.16
N PHE A 70 9.21 -14.68 -24.74
CA PHE A 70 9.30 -13.80 -23.58
C PHE A 70 8.88 -12.39 -23.97
N GLU A 71 7.77 -11.91 -23.39
CA GLU A 71 7.34 -10.53 -23.49
C GLU A 71 7.54 -9.84 -22.13
N PRO A 72 8.09 -8.61 -22.11
CA PRO A 72 8.32 -7.87 -20.86
C PRO A 72 7.02 -7.56 -20.10
N GLU A 73 5.87 -7.60 -20.77
CA GLU A 73 4.54 -7.38 -20.18
C GLU A 73 4.14 -8.44 -19.15
N PHE A 74 4.72 -9.65 -19.22
CA PHE A 74 4.44 -10.71 -18.23
C PHE A 74 4.92 -10.37 -16.83
N ARG A 75 5.90 -9.49 -16.70
CA ARG A 75 6.36 -8.96 -15.40
C ARG A 75 5.39 -7.94 -14.82
N LEU A 76 4.64 -7.25 -15.68
CA LEU A 76 3.64 -6.26 -15.27
C LEU A 76 2.41 -6.94 -14.64
N LEU A 77 2.09 -8.16 -15.08
CA LEU A 77 0.98 -8.95 -14.54
C LEU A 77 1.11 -9.30 -13.06
N ILE A 78 2.33 -9.34 -12.48
CA ILE A 78 2.53 -9.60 -11.05
C ILE A 78 2.04 -8.44 -10.17
N ILE A 79 1.94 -7.23 -10.73
CA ILE A 79 1.55 -6.02 -10.00
C ILE A 79 0.05 -6.05 -9.70
N ILE A 80 -0.77 -6.65 -10.56
CA ILE A 80 -2.22 -6.76 -10.37
C ILE A 80 -2.58 -7.57 -9.11
N PRO A 81 -2.15 -8.83 -8.95
CA PRO A 81 -2.43 -9.60 -7.74
C PRO A 81 -1.77 -8.99 -6.50
N ALA A 82 -0.60 -8.36 -6.65
CA ALA A 82 0.03 -7.63 -5.54
C ALA A 82 -0.81 -6.42 -5.11
N ALA A 83 -1.37 -5.65 -6.05
CA ALA A 83 -2.25 -4.52 -5.77
C ALA A 83 -3.52 -4.98 -5.05
N VAL A 84 -4.15 -6.07 -5.50
CA VAL A 84 -5.32 -6.65 -4.83
C VAL A 84 -4.97 -7.09 -3.41
N ALA A 85 -3.83 -7.75 -3.20
CA ALA A 85 -3.38 -8.16 -1.88
C ALA A 85 -3.11 -6.95 -0.95
N ILE A 86 -2.56 -5.86 -1.49
CA ILE A 86 -2.36 -4.61 -0.74
C ILE A 86 -3.69 -4.02 -0.27
N VAL A 87 -4.69 -3.97 -1.15
CA VAL A 87 -6.04 -3.48 -0.83
C VAL A 87 -6.68 -4.35 0.27
N ILE A 88 -6.64 -5.68 0.12
CA ILE A 88 -7.13 -6.61 1.15
C ILE A 88 -6.41 -6.41 2.49
N GLY A 89 -5.08 -6.20 2.46
CA GLY A 89 -4.30 -5.88 3.65
C GLY A 89 -4.71 -4.55 4.30
N GLY A 90 -5.06 -3.56 3.47
CA GLY A 90 -5.63 -2.28 3.89
C GLY A 90 -6.96 -2.43 4.62
N PHE A 91 -7.89 -3.20 4.04
CA PHE A 91 -9.16 -3.55 4.70
C PHE A 91 -8.94 -4.27 6.03
N GLY A 92 -8.01 -5.21 6.07
CA GLY A 92 -7.65 -5.93 7.31
C GLY A 92 -7.10 -4.99 8.39
N LEU A 93 -6.27 -4.02 8.00
CA LEU A 93 -5.75 -3.00 8.91
C LEU A 93 -6.87 -2.06 9.41
N GLY A 94 -7.74 -1.60 8.51
CA GLY A 94 -8.87 -0.74 8.87
C GLY A 94 -9.85 -1.43 9.83
N GLY A 95 -10.17 -2.71 9.59
CA GLY A 95 -10.99 -3.53 10.48
C GLY A 95 -10.35 -3.76 11.85
N ALA A 96 -9.04 -4.05 11.89
CA ALA A 96 -8.30 -4.22 13.14
C ALA A 96 -8.27 -2.94 13.98
N ILE A 97 -8.15 -1.77 13.33
CA ILE A 97 -8.21 -0.46 14.01
C ILE A 97 -9.62 -0.20 14.56
N HIS A 98 -10.67 -0.48 13.78
CA HIS A 98 -12.06 -0.28 14.21
C HIS A 98 -12.43 -1.15 15.42
N ASN A 99 -11.94 -2.39 15.47
CA ASN A 99 -12.20 -3.32 16.57
C ASN A 99 -11.29 -3.11 17.79
N ALA A 100 -10.37 -2.14 17.76
CA ALA A 100 -9.38 -1.91 18.81
C ALA A 100 -8.54 -3.18 19.13
N ASP A 101 -8.19 -3.97 18.11
CA ASP A 101 -7.44 -5.22 18.26
C ASP A 101 -6.02 -4.99 18.79
N SER A 102 -5.26 -6.00 19.18
CA SER A 102 -3.89 -5.79 19.68
C SER A 102 -2.95 -5.11 18.66
N ALA A 103 -2.08 -4.19 19.10
CA ALA A 103 -1.16 -3.45 18.22
C ALA A 103 -0.25 -4.36 17.36
N LEU A 104 0.00 -5.58 17.83
CA LEU A 104 0.73 -6.62 17.10
C LEU A 104 -0.01 -7.06 15.81
N ILE A 105 -1.34 -7.16 15.85
CA ILE A 105 -2.15 -7.55 14.69
C ILE A 105 -2.03 -6.47 13.60
N CYS A 106 -2.13 -5.21 14.00
CA CYS A 106 -1.91 -4.08 13.09
C CYS A 106 -0.49 -4.08 12.50
N ALA A 107 0.52 -4.44 13.30
CA ALA A 107 1.89 -4.58 12.82
C ALA A 107 2.05 -5.68 11.76
N VAL A 108 1.36 -6.82 11.93
CA VAL A 108 1.36 -7.91 10.94
C VAL A 108 0.74 -7.44 9.62
N PHE A 109 -0.39 -6.72 9.66
CA PHE A 109 -0.99 -6.16 8.45
C PHE A 109 -0.11 -5.09 7.79
N LEU A 110 0.55 -4.23 8.57
CA LEU A 110 1.54 -3.27 8.08
C LEU A 110 2.71 -3.98 7.36
N ALA A 111 3.23 -5.06 7.94
CA ALA A 111 4.30 -5.87 7.35
C ALA A 111 3.84 -6.56 6.07
N PHE A 112 2.63 -7.14 6.07
CA PHE A 112 2.03 -7.80 4.91
C PHE A 112 1.87 -6.84 3.73
N ILE A 113 1.30 -5.67 3.98
CA ILE A 113 1.18 -4.62 2.97
C ILE A 113 2.55 -4.26 2.37
N ASN A 114 3.55 -3.98 3.22
CA ASN A 114 4.88 -3.58 2.77
C ASN A 114 5.57 -4.70 1.98
N PHE A 115 5.26 -5.96 2.32
CA PHE A 115 5.74 -7.11 1.58
C PHE A 115 5.24 -7.11 0.12
N PHE A 116 3.93 -6.93 -0.11
CA PHE A 116 3.39 -6.88 -1.48
C PHE A 116 3.80 -5.63 -2.25
N VAL A 117 3.93 -4.48 -1.57
CA VAL A 117 4.52 -3.27 -2.16
C VAL A 117 5.93 -3.54 -2.66
N GLY A 118 6.75 -4.25 -1.86
CA GLY A 118 8.11 -4.63 -2.24
C GLY A 118 8.14 -5.50 -3.49
N ILE A 119 7.30 -6.54 -3.55
CA ILE A 119 7.18 -7.41 -4.74
C ILE A 119 6.75 -6.60 -5.98
N GLY A 120 5.74 -5.73 -5.82
CA GLY A 120 5.28 -4.86 -6.91
C GLY A 120 6.37 -3.91 -7.43
N CYS A 121 7.17 -3.34 -6.52
CA CYS A 121 8.31 -2.51 -6.90
C CYS A 121 9.36 -3.30 -7.68
N THR A 122 9.73 -4.50 -7.22
CA THR A 122 10.69 -5.35 -7.95
C THR A 122 10.20 -5.66 -9.36
N GLY A 123 8.91 -5.96 -9.56
CA GLY A 123 8.33 -6.15 -10.89
C GLY A 123 8.45 -4.93 -11.81
N ILE A 124 8.20 -3.72 -11.29
CA ILE A 124 8.31 -2.46 -12.05
C ILE A 124 9.76 -2.17 -12.43
N VAL A 125 10.71 -2.40 -11.52
CA VAL A 125 12.14 -2.17 -11.76
C VAL A 125 12.65 -3.14 -12.82
N SER A 126 12.32 -4.42 -12.69
CA SER A 126 12.66 -5.46 -13.67
C SER A 126 12.08 -5.15 -15.05
N TYR A 127 10.82 -4.71 -15.13
CA TYR A 127 10.21 -4.27 -16.39
C TYR A 127 10.93 -3.07 -17.02
N THR A 128 11.23 -2.05 -16.22
CA THR A 128 11.92 -0.85 -16.71
C THR A 128 13.31 -1.20 -17.25
N ASN A 129 14.01 -2.12 -16.57
CA ASN A 129 15.31 -2.61 -17.01
C ASN A 129 15.20 -3.37 -18.35
N ASP A 130 14.20 -4.25 -18.49
CA ASP A 130 14.00 -5.03 -19.71
C ASP A 130 13.64 -4.15 -20.93
N VAL A 131 12.86 -3.08 -20.74
CA VAL A 131 12.46 -2.17 -21.83
C VAL A 131 13.56 -1.17 -22.19
N CYS A 132 14.33 -0.71 -21.20
CA CYS A 132 15.32 0.34 -21.41
C CYS A 132 16.77 -0.16 -21.57
N GLN A 133 17.07 -1.45 -21.40
CA GLN A 133 18.38 -2.13 -21.50
C GLN A 133 19.62 -1.21 -21.49
N GLU A 134 19.99 -0.57 -22.61
CA GLU A 134 21.17 0.34 -22.71
C GLU A 134 21.09 1.61 -21.84
N LYS A 135 19.89 2.14 -21.57
CA LYS A 135 19.65 3.38 -20.79
C LYS A 135 18.92 3.12 -19.47
N ALA A 136 18.96 1.89 -18.96
CA ALA A 136 18.24 1.52 -17.74
C ALA A 136 18.59 2.41 -16.53
N GLY A 137 19.86 2.79 -16.38
CA GLY A 137 20.31 3.67 -15.29
C GLY A 137 19.71 5.08 -15.34
N GLU A 138 19.69 5.70 -16.52
CA GLU A 138 19.12 7.05 -16.72
C GLU A 138 17.60 7.04 -16.52
N ALA A 139 16.91 6.04 -17.09
CA ALA A 139 15.46 5.88 -16.96
C ALA A 139 15.05 5.62 -15.49
N PHE A 140 15.80 4.77 -14.79
CA PHE A 140 15.58 4.50 -13.38
C PHE A 140 15.78 5.77 -12.53
N GLY A 141 16.84 6.53 -12.78
CA GLY A 141 17.09 7.80 -12.11
C GLY A 141 15.94 8.80 -12.27
N LEU A 142 15.44 8.99 -13.49
CA LEU A 142 14.30 9.85 -13.74
C LEU A 142 13.03 9.36 -13.02
N ALA A 143 12.80 8.05 -13.03
CA ALA A 143 11.65 7.46 -12.35
C ALA A 143 11.72 7.64 -10.81
N VAL A 144 12.91 7.57 -10.21
CA VAL A 144 13.13 7.87 -8.79
C VAL A 144 12.82 9.34 -8.49
N VAL A 145 13.26 10.26 -9.35
CA VAL A 145 13.00 11.70 -9.18
C VAL A 145 11.51 11.98 -9.23
N ILE A 146 10.81 11.49 -10.26
CA ILE A 146 9.35 11.64 -10.40
C ILE A 146 8.62 11.07 -9.19
N LYS A 147 9.00 9.87 -8.75
CA LYS A 147 8.44 9.23 -7.56
C LYS A 147 8.63 10.11 -6.32
N SER A 148 9.85 10.62 -6.10
CA SER A 148 10.16 11.40 -4.90
C SER A 148 9.49 12.78 -4.91
N SER A 149 9.38 13.44 -6.06
CA SER A 149 8.61 14.68 -6.21
C SER A 149 7.12 14.46 -5.95
N PHE A 150 6.56 13.36 -6.47
CA PHE A 150 5.18 12.99 -6.21
C PHE A 150 4.93 12.65 -4.73
N ALA A 151 5.86 11.91 -4.10
CA ALA A 151 5.80 11.57 -2.69
C ALA A 151 5.82 12.82 -1.79
N PHE A 152 6.69 13.78 -2.13
CA PHE A 152 6.77 15.06 -1.44
C PHE A 152 5.47 15.85 -1.57
N GLY A 153 4.94 15.98 -2.79
CA GLY A 153 3.65 16.67 -3.02
C GLY A 153 2.49 16.04 -2.27
N LEU A 154 2.38 14.70 -2.28
CA LEU A 154 1.37 13.98 -1.51
C LEU A 154 1.50 14.21 0.00
N THR A 155 2.73 14.31 0.51
CA THR A 155 2.95 14.50 1.95
C THR A 155 2.36 15.83 2.44
N PHE A 156 2.49 16.93 1.67
CA PHE A 156 1.83 18.20 2.03
C PHE A 156 0.31 18.08 2.01
N MET A 157 -0.23 17.52 0.92
CA MET A 157 -1.67 17.32 0.75
C MET A 157 -2.26 16.46 1.89
N LEU A 158 -1.55 15.40 2.29
CA LEU A 158 -1.97 14.52 3.38
C LEU A 158 -1.92 15.22 4.74
N ASN A 159 -0.89 16.01 5.02
CA ASN A 159 -0.82 16.77 6.29
C ASN A 159 -1.99 17.77 6.42
N ASP A 160 -2.34 18.47 5.34
CA ASP A 160 -3.48 19.38 5.31
C ASP A 160 -4.83 18.62 5.41
N TYR A 161 -4.93 17.47 4.76
CA TYR A 161 -6.13 16.62 4.82
C TYR A 161 -6.33 16.02 6.22
N PHE A 162 -5.27 15.53 6.87
CA PHE A 162 -5.36 14.98 8.21
C PHE A 162 -5.74 16.03 9.26
N SER A 163 -5.26 17.27 9.12
CA SER A 163 -5.66 18.37 9.99
C SER A 163 -7.14 18.75 9.87
N SER A 164 -7.80 18.41 8.75
CA SER A 164 -9.20 18.82 8.48
C SER A 164 -10.24 17.70 8.60
N LYS A 165 -9.89 16.45 8.28
CA LYS A 165 -10.86 15.33 8.14
C LYS A 165 -10.53 14.09 8.98
N GLY A 166 -9.34 14.05 9.60
CA GLY A 166 -8.87 12.90 10.39
C GLY A 166 -8.38 11.69 9.55
N PRO A 167 -7.54 10.82 10.12
CA PRO A 167 -6.84 9.75 9.39
C PRO A 167 -7.70 8.56 8.95
N LEU A 168 -8.80 8.30 9.67
CA LEU A 168 -9.69 7.16 9.39
C LEU A 168 -10.51 7.34 8.10
N VAL A 169 -10.92 8.57 7.77
CA VAL A 169 -11.69 8.86 6.56
C VAL A 169 -10.85 8.59 5.30
N PHE A 170 -9.53 8.72 5.38
CA PHE A 170 -8.65 8.51 4.23
C PHE A 170 -8.58 7.04 3.78
N PHE A 171 -8.50 6.10 4.73
CA PHE A 171 -8.58 4.67 4.43
C PHE A 171 -9.93 4.34 3.78
N PHE A 172 -11.06 4.75 4.39
CA PHE A 172 -12.39 4.48 3.84
C PHE A 172 -12.69 5.17 2.50
N HIS A 173 -12.16 6.37 2.23
CA HIS A 173 -12.46 7.12 1.00
C HIS A 173 -11.65 6.65 -0.22
N MET A 174 -10.41 6.19 -0.01
CA MET A 174 -9.61 5.60 -1.09
C MET A 174 -10.11 4.20 -1.48
N ASP A 175 -10.73 3.46 -0.54
CA ASP A 175 -11.36 2.16 -0.79
C ASP A 175 -12.76 2.26 -1.44
N CYS A 176 -13.52 3.33 -1.18
CA CYS A 176 -14.83 3.54 -1.82
C CYS A 176 -14.75 3.82 -3.34
N LEU A 177 -13.59 4.20 -3.86
CA LEU A 177 -13.39 4.40 -5.31
C LEU A 177 -13.41 3.08 -6.11
N ASP A 178 -13.21 1.93 -5.46
CA ASP A 178 -13.39 0.61 -6.09
C ASP A 178 -14.79 0.02 -5.85
N SER A 179 -15.41 0.35 -4.69
CA SER A 179 -16.77 -0.13 -4.36
C SER A 179 -17.89 0.61 -5.12
N ARG A 180 -17.65 1.82 -5.65
CA ARG A 180 -18.65 2.54 -6.45
C ARG A 180 -18.95 1.93 -7.82
N SER A 181 -18.23 0.90 -8.25
CA SER A 181 -18.63 0.08 -9.41
C SER A 181 -19.66 -1.01 -9.06
N HIS A 182 -19.76 -1.39 -7.77
CA HIS A 182 -20.70 -2.41 -7.28
C HIS A 182 -21.78 -1.87 -6.32
N ALA A 183 -21.67 -0.64 -5.82
CA ALA A 183 -22.58 -0.04 -4.85
C ALA A 183 -23.67 0.87 -5.44
N SER A 184 -24.00 0.74 -6.74
CA SER A 184 -25.19 1.40 -7.31
C SER A 184 -26.52 0.78 -6.85
N HIS A 185 -26.50 -0.14 -5.86
CA HIS A 185 -27.68 -0.92 -5.47
C HIS A 185 -28.07 -0.91 -3.98
N ASN A 186 -27.51 -0.06 -3.09
CA ASN A 186 -28.09 0.00 -1.72
C ASN A 186 -27.80 1.31 -0.94
N PRO A 187 -28.80 2.18 -0.68
CA PRO A 187 -28.59 3.51 -0.10
C PRO A 187 -28.97 3.69 1.39
N ASP A 188 -28.94 2.66 2.25
CA ASP A 188 -29.58 2.77 3.59
C ASP A 188 -28.64 2.87 4.82
N VAL A 189 -27.36 3.23 4.67
CA VAL A 189 -26.39 3.18 5.81
C VAL A 189 -26.09 4.54 6.47
N TYR A 190 -26.69 5.66 6.02
CA TYR A 190 -26.34 7.01 6.51
C TYR A 190 -27.22 7.59 7.64
N LEU A 191 -28.04 6.79 8.35
CA LEU A 191 -29.02 7.34 9.30
C LEU A 191 -28.75 7.10 10.80
N TRP A 192 -27.56 6.69 11.22
CA TRP A 192 -27.31 6.32 12.63
C TRP A 192 -26.38 7.27 13.42
N GLU A 193 -26.00 8.43 12.87
CA GLU A 193 -25.12 9.39 13.57
C GLU A 193 -25.82 10.66 14.11
N GLU A 194 -27.14 10.83 13.93
CA GLU A 194 -27.86 12.02 14.45
C GLU A 194 -28.64 11.79 15.76
N ASP A 195 -28.86 10.56 16.22
CA ASP A 195 -29.79 10.29 17.34
C ASP A 195 -29.15 10.12 18.74
N SER A 196 -27.82 10.29 18.88
CA SER A 196 -27.13 10.17 20.17
C SER A 196 -26.77 11.51 20.84
N SER A 197 -27.41 12.61 20.42
CA SER A 197 -27.19 13.96 20.99
C SER A 197 -28.38 14.54 21.75
N LEU A 198 -29.43 13.75 22.00
CA LEU A 198 -30.56 14.12 22.86
C LEU A 198 -30.90 12.97 23.82
N GLY A 199 -30.23 12.94 24.98
CA GLY A 199 -30.51 12.04 26.10
C GLY A 199 -29.67 12.37 27.31
#